data_AF-A0A0N9HM77-F1
#
_entry.id   AF-A0A0N9HM77-F1
#
_cell.length_a   1.000
_cell.length_b   1.000
_cell.length_c   1.000
_cell.angle_alpha   90.00
_cell.angle_beta   90.00
_cell.angle_gamma   90.00
#
_symmetry.space_group_name_H-M   'P 1'
#
loop_
_entity.id
_entity.type
_entity.pdbx_description
1 polymer ?
#
loop_
_entity_poly.entity_id
_entity_poly.type
_entity_poly.pdbx_seq_one_letter_code
_entity_poly.pdbx_strand_id
1 'polypeptide(L)'
;MALGIDIYDRYQDVSDWGALGRSGVAVVYVKGTDGGGLAPVRADGFVAGAKSIGKPVGLYHYAQKSPSPEAQADVLVREVRRLGADGLPPALDLEDPFTPGPAAREFARRFLLRLREHGYQQPVLYANTSMLNGIQAWTLPVPGLLVWAADYGSNDGDYDQEDRDRLRRRYPHPVWMHQYSSTGRVPGIPGNVDVNELFADIQEEDTVSWTDRIPFTAPDGNVTNFTAAERLVWTNYYAGLIPGLHASVNALAAAMADGDLSPDAVLQRVDTAVRESTAQAVTGSVLPALRAVVAEVLGEDNAEQAEAIVSALAARLKPTA
;
A
#
# COMPACT_ATOMS: atom_id res chain seq x y z
N MET A 1 0.10 5.11 12.95
CA MET A 1 -1.00 5.97 12.51
C MET A 1 -0.45 6.91 11.48
N ALA A 2 -0.99 6.86 10.26
CA ALA A 2 -0.55 7.62 9.11
C ALA A 2 -1.79 8.08 8.31
N LEU A 3 -1.80 9.36 7.92
CA LEU A 3 -2.87 9.97 7.16
C LEU A 3 -2.89 9.42 5.72
N GLY A 4 -4.03 8.87 5.31
CA GLY A 4 -4.34 8.54 3.92
C GLY A 4 -5.45 9.43 3.38
N ILE A 5 -5.53 9.53 2.05
CA ILE A 5 -6.68 10.10 1.36
C ILE A 5 -7.19 9.13 0.30
N ASP A 6 -8.46 9.28 -0.05
CA ASP A 6 -9.01 8.69 -1.25
C ASP A 6 -9.71 9.74 -2.12
N ILE A 7 -9.54 9.61 -3.45
CA ILE A 7 -9.92 10.65 -4.41
C ILE A 7 -10.59 10.07 -5.65
N TYR A 8 -11.57 10.82 -6.16
CA TYR A 8 -12.25 10.58 -7.43
C TYR A 8 -12.45 11.91 -8.15
N ASP A 9 -12.09 11.98 -9.43
CA ASP A 9 -12.08 13.21 -10.23
C ASP A 9 -13.45 13.89 -10.38
N ARG A 10 -14.53 13.19 -10.06
CA ARG A 10 -15.87 13.80 -9.96
C ARG A 10 -16.03 14.69 -8.72
N TYR A 11 -15.35 14.40 -7.63
CA TYR A 11 -15.55 15.04 -6.32
C TYR A 11 -14.35 15.84 -5.85
N GLN A 12 -13.14 15.40 -6.20
CA GLN A 12 -11.91 16.09 -5.84
C GLN A 12 -11.24 16.70 -7.06
N ASP A 13 -10.66 17.87 -6.85
CA ASP A 13 -9.73 18.54 -7.76
C ASP A 13 -8.40 18.71 -7.03
N VAL A 14 -7.34 18.09 -7.55
CA VAL A 14 -5.99 18.22 -7.00
C VAL A 14 -5.24 19.25 -7.84
N SER A 15 -5.26 20.50 -7.37
CA SER A 15 -4.74 21.64 -8.12
C SER A 15 -3.26 21.93 -7.83
N ASP A 16 -2.73 21.45 -6.70
CA ASP A 16 -1.31 21.59 -6.35
C ASP A 16 -0.78 20.29 -5.70
N TRP A 17 -0.18 19.44 -6.53
CA TRP A 17 0.49 18.22 -6.09
C TRP A 17 1.66 18.50 -5.16
N GLY A 18 2.40 19.59 -5.37
CA GLY A 18 3.54 19.95 -4.52
C GLY A 18 3.11 20.26 -3.08
N ALA A 19 2.03 21.01 -2.91
CA ALA A 19 1.42 21.24 -1.61
C ALA A 19 0.93 19.94 -0.97
N LEU A 20 0.30 19.05 -1.75
CA LEU A 20 -0.13 17.73 -1.27
C LEU A 20 1.03 16.83 -0.86
N GLY A 21 2.18 16.91 -1.55
CA GLY A 21 3.40 16.19 -1.16
C GLY A 21 3.89 16.54 0.25
N ARG A 22 3.67 17.79 0.67
CA ARG A 22 4.10 18.37 1.96
C ARG A 22 3.00 18.36 3.04
N SER A 23 1.81 17.85 2.75
CA SER A 23 0.64 17.91 3.65
C SER A 23 0.67 16.90 4.80
N GLY A 24 1.62 15.96 4.79
CA GLY A 24 1.64 14.82 5.73
C GLY A 24 0.85 13.61 5.26
N VAL A 25 0.15 13.69 4.12
CA VAL A 25 -0.46 12.52 3.46
C VAL A 25 0.62 11.48 3.15
N ALA A 26 0.41 10.26 3.61
CA ALA A 26 1.31 9.13 3.47
C ALA A 26 0.91 8.19 2.32
N VAL A 27 -0.38 8.02 2.07
CA VAL A 27 -0.92 7.07 1.07
C VAL A 27 -2.10 7.69 0.31
N VAL A 28 -2.29 7.29 -0.95
CA VAL A 28 -3.39 7.77 -1.81
C VAL A 28 -4.11 6.59 -2.44
N TYR A 29 -5.41 6.45 -2.18
CA TYR A 29 -6.29 5.62 -3.00
C TYR A 29 -6.97 6.46 -4.07
N VAL A 30 -7.04 5.95 -5.30
CA VAL A 30 -7.71 6.61 -6.41
C VAL A 30 -8.85 5.72 -6.88
N LYS A 31 -10.01 6.30 -7.16
CA LYS A 31 -11.05 5.55 -7.86
C LYS A 31 -10.48 5.10 -9.19
N GLY A 32 -10.38 3.79 -9.41
CA GLY A 32 -9.81 3.24 -10.62
C GLY A 32 -10.90 2.85 -11.61
N THR A 33 -11.91 2.15 -11.13
CA THR A 33 -12.89 1.46 -11.98
C THR A 33 -14.24 1.33 -11.28
N ASP A 34 -15.33 1.16 -12.04
CA ASP A 34 -16.63 0.78 -11.51
C ASP A 34 -17.41 -0.11 -12.49
N GLY A 35 -18.06 -1.16 -11.99
CA GLY A 35 -18.79 -2.12 -12.81
C GLY A 35 -17.98 -2.77 -13.94
N GLY A 36 -18.61 -3.02 -15.09
CA GLY A 36 -17.99 -3.75 -16.21
C GLY A 36 -17.44 -2.89 -17.32
N GLY A 37 -17.52 -1.57 -17.16
CA GLY A 37 -17.13 -0.62 -18.19
C GLY A 37 -15.78 0.02 -17.88
N LEU A 38 -15.12 0.47 -18.94
CA LEU A 38 -14.25 1.64 -18.86
C LEU A 38 -15.15 2.88 -18.78
N ALA A 39 -15.99 3.00 -17.74
CA ALA A 39 -16.52 4.33 -17.41
C ALA A 39 -15.30 5.27 -17.31
N PRO A 40 -15.38 6.52 -17.79
CA PRO A 40 -14.21 7.40 -17.82
C PRO A 40 -13.91 7.89 -16.39
N VAL A 41 -13.41 6.99 -15.56
CA VAL A 41 -12.75 7.31 -14.31
C VAL A 41 -11.40 7.87 -14.71
N ARG A 42 -11.15 9.16 -14.46
CA ARG A 42 -9.90 9.81 -14.92
C ARG A 42 -8.77 9.56 -13.91
N ALA A 43 -8.48 8.28 -13.66
CA ALA A 43 -7.49 7.83 -12.71
C ALA A 43 -6.06 8.20 -13.13
N ASP A 44 -5.75 8.23 -14.43
CA ASP A 44 -4.39 8.47 -14.96
C ASP A 44 -3.73 9.71 -14.38
N GLY A 45 -4.43 10.86 -14.39
CA GLY A 45 -3.89 12.13 -13.91
C GLY A 45 -3.64 12.11 -12.40
N PHE A 46 -4.53 11.48 -11.65
CA PHE A 46 -4.40 11.35 -10.19
C PHE A 46 -3.30 10.37 -9.79
N VAL A 47 -3.19 9.23 -10.47
CA VAL A 47 -2.10 8.27 -10.25
C VAL A 47 -0.76 8.90 -10.62
N ALA A 48 -0.65 9.53 -11.78
CA ALA A 48 0.60 10.19 -12.21
C ALA A 48 0.99 11.32 -11.26
N GLY A 49 0.01 12.15 -10.86
CA GLY A 49 0.20 13.23 -9.90
C GLY A 49 0.69 12.72 -8.54
N ALA A 50 0.02 11.74 -7.95
CA ALA A 50 0.43 11.17 -6.66
C ALA A 50 1.80 10.49 -6.71
N LYS A 51 2.13 9.81 -7.82
CA LYS A 51 3.47 9.25 -8.04
C LYS A 51 4.55 10.32 -8.18
N SER A 52 4.24 11.44 -8.84
CA SER A 52 5.20 12.53 -9.06
C SER A 52 5.74 13.14 -7.76
N ILE A 53 4.99 13.01 -6.67
CA ILE A 53 5.37 13.45 -5.32
C ILE A 53 5.75 12.30 -4.39
N GLY A 54 6.08 11.14 -4.96
CA GLY A 54 6.61 9.97 -4.26
C GLY A 54 5.62 9.24 -3.34
N LYS A 55 4.31 9.42 -3.53
CA LYS A 55 3.30 8.74 -2.69
C LYS A 55 2.97 7.35 -3.24
N PRO A 56 2.86 6.33 -2.38
CA PRO A 56 2.29 5.04 -2.77
C PRO A 56 0.82 5.22 -3.15
N VAL A 57 0.44 4.60 -4.27
CA VAL A 57 -0.89 4.73 -4.87
C VAL A 57 -1.54 3.36 -5.00
N GLY A 58 -2.80 3.25 -4.56
CA GLY A 58 -3.68 2.11 -4.82
C GLY A 58 -4.91 2.51 -5.61
N LEU A 59 -5.56 1.53 -6.24
CA LEU A 59 -6.86 1.75 -6.87
C LEU A 59 -7.96 1.04 -6.09
N TYR A 60 -9.13 1.68 -6.01
CA TYR A 60 -10.36 1.02 -5.60
C TYR A 60 -11.34 0.84 -6.77
N HIS A 61 -12.17 -0.20 -6.65
CA HIS A 61 -13.24 -0.52 -7.58
C HIS A 61 -14.60 -0.39 -6.90
N TYR A 62 -15.46 0.46 -7.44
CA TYR A 62 -16.82 0.62 -6.94
C TYR A 62 -17.73 -0.50 -7.46
N ALA A 63 -18.25 -1.33 -6.55
CA ALA A 63 -19.05 -2.50 -6.89
C ALA A 63 -20.34 -2.13 -7.62
N GLN A 64 -20.64 -2.84 -8.71
CA GLN A 64 -21.93 -2.76 -9.40
C GLN A 64 -22.63 -4.11 -9.40
N LYS A 65 -23.96 -4.14 -9.63
CA LYS A 65 -24.73 -5.40 -9.72
C LYS A 65 -24.37 -6.25 -10.95
N SER A 66 -23.75 -5.63 -11.96
CA SER A 66 -23.35 -6.27 -13.21
C SER A 66 -22.08 -5.60 -13.72
N PRO A 67 -21.12 -6.36 -14.30
CA PRO A 67 -21.12 -7.80 -14.58
C PRO A 67 -20.77 -8.61 -13.32
N SER A 68 -20.39 -9.88 -13.47
CA SER A 68 -19.97 -10.73 -12.36
C SER A 68 -18.83 -10.10 -11.53
N PRO A 69 -18.73 -10.41 -10.22
CA PRO A 69 -17.65 -9.93 -9.35
C PRO A 69 -16.24 -10.17 -9.93
N GLU A 70 -16.01 -11.32 -10.57
CA GLU A 70 -14.72 -11.69 -11.14
C GLU A 70 -14.35 -10.81 -12.34
N ALA A 71 -15.33 -10.49 -13.19
CA ALA A 71 -15.12 -9.59 -14.32
C ALA A 71 -14.82 -8.17 -13.86
N GLN A 72 -15.45 -7.72 -12.78
CA GLN A 72 -15.17 -6.42 -12.15
C GLN A 72 -13.75 -6.39 -11.54
N ALA A 73 -13.35 -7.46 -10.86
CA ALA A 73 -11.98 -7.61 -10.34
C ALA A 73 -10.95 -7.63 -11.49
N ASP A 74 -11.21 -8.34 -12.58
CA ASP A 74 -10.34 -8.37 -13.76
C ASP A 74 -10.16 -6.98 -14.40
N VAL A 75 -11.21 -6.15 -14.37
CA VAL A 75 -11.15 -4.76 -14.81
C VAL A 75 -10.24 -3.93 -13.89
N LEU A 76 -10.40 -4.05 -12.56
CA LEU A 76 -9.52 -3.37 -11.60
C LEU A 76 -8.06 -3.79 -11.77
N VAL A 77 -7.78 -5.10 -11.87
CA VAL A 77 -6.42 -5.62 -12.02
C VAL A 77 -5.76 -5.11 -13.30
N ARG A 78 -6.50 -5.07 -14.41
CA ARG A 78 -5.99 -4.50 -15.67
C ARG A 78 -5.61 -3.04 -15.49
N GLU A 79 -6.43 -2.28 -14.78
CA GLU A 79 -6.20 -0.85 -14.56
C GLU A 79 -5.03 -0.57 -13.62
N VAL A 80 -4.91 -1.33 -12.52
CA VAL A 80 -3.75 -1.30 -11.62
C VAL A 80 -2.46 -1.53 -12.41
N ARG A 81 -2.42 -2.55 -13.26
CA ARG A 81 -1.24 -2.87 -14.09
C ARG A 81 -0.96 -1.80 -15.14
N ARG A 82 -2.00 -1.26 -15.79
CA ARG A 82 -1.86 -0.22 -16.83
C ARG A 82 -1.26 1.06 -16.26
N LEU A 83 -1.68 1.45 -15.06
CA LEU A 83 -1.26 2.68 -14.39
C LEU A 83 -0.03 2.49 -13.49
N GLY A 84 0.36 1.23 -13.24
CA GLY A 84 1.37 0.87 -12.23
C GLY A 84 0.98 1.32 -10.82
N ALA A 85 -0.31 1.33 -10.49
CA ALA A 85 -0.82 1.80 -9.19
C ALA A 85 -0.78 0.66 -8.16
N ASP A 86 0.43 0.14 -7.92
CA ASP A 86 0.72 -1.04 -7.10
C ASP A 86 1.41 -0.70 -5.77
N GLY A 87 1.47 0.58 -5.41
CA GLY A 87 2.02 1.04 -4.14
C GLY A 87 1.14 0.67 -2.93
N LEU A 88 -0.13 0.36 -3.15
CA LEU A 88 -1.07 -0.20 -2.17
C LEU A 88 -1.87 -1.35 -2.79
N PRO A 89 -2.38 -2.30 -2.00
CA PRO A 89 -3.20 -3.38 -2.54
C PRO A 89 -4.51 -2.88 -3.17
N PRO A 90 -5.04 -3.54 -4.21
CA PRO A 90 -6.32 -3.17 -4.81
C PRO A 90 -7.47 -3.34 -3.82
N ALA A 91 -8.39 -2.38 -3.83
CA ALA A 91 -9.56 -2.34 -2.95
C ALA A 91 -10.87 -2.60 -3.69
N LEU A 92 -11.75 -3.37 -3.07
CA LEU A 92 -13.17 -3.40 -3.38
C LEU A 92 -13.89 -2.36 -2.54
N ASP A 93 -14.59 -1.44 -3.16
CA ASP A 93 -15.56 -0.54 -2.53
C ASP A 93 -16.96 -1.16 -2.65
N LEU A 94 -17.49 -1.67 -1.53
CA LEU A 94 -18.77 -2.37 -1.45
C LEU A 94 -19.82 -1.53 -0.73
N GLU A 95 -20.56 -0.75 -1.51
CA GLU A 95 -21.63 0.12 -1.02
C GLU A 95 -22.86 0.05 -1.95
N ASP A 96 -23.61 1.16 -2.11
CA ASP A 96 -24.69 1.21 -3.10
C ASP A 96 -24.17 0.74 -4.47
N PRO A 97 -24.90 -0.08 -5.25
CA PRO A 97 -26.30 -0.47 -5.12
C PRO A 97 -26.54 -1.72 -4.23
N PHE A 98 -25.55 -2.15 -3.45
CA PHE A 98 -25.69 -3.26 -2.52
C PHE A 98 -26.24 -2.79 -1.17
N THR A 99 -26.99 -3.67 -0.54
CA THR A 99 -27.41 -3.55 0.85
C THR A 99 -26.80 -4.68 1.66
N PRO A 100 -26.61 -4.53 2.99
CA PRO A 100 -26.03 -5.58 3.82
C PRO A 100 -26.83 -6.88 3.71
N GLY A 101 -26.15 -8.00 3.46
CA GLY A 101 -26.77 -9.31 3.34
C GLY A 101 -26.01 -10.31 2.45
N PRO A 102 -26.59 -11.49 2.21
CA PRO A 102 -25.90 -12.60 1.54
C PRO A 102 -25.39 -12.27 0.13
N ALA A 103 -26.14 -11.46 -0.64
CA ALA A 103 -25.73 -11.07 -1.98
C ALA A 103 -24.46 -10.20 -1.98
N ALA A 104 -24.39 -9.21 -1.08
CA ALA A 104 -23.20 -8.36 -0.92
C ALA A 104 -22.00 -9.17 -0.39
N ARG A 105 -22.24 -10.06 0.58
CA ARG A 105 -21.23 -10.98 1.12
C ARG A 105 -20.63 -11.85 0.03
N GLU A 106 -21.46 -12.48 -0.80
CA GLU A 106 -21.01 -13.38 -1.86
C GLU A 106 -20.31 -12.61 -2.99
N PHE A 107 -20.79 -11.40 -3.32
CA PHE A 107 -20.11 -10.53 -4.26
C PHE A 107 -18.69 -10.20 -3.78
N ALA A 108 -18.56 -9.75 -2.53
CA ALA A 108 -17.27 -9.41 -1.93
C ALA A 108 -16.32 -10.62 -1.92
N ARG A 109 -16.80 -11.77 -1.45
CA ARG A 109 -16.01 -13.01 -1.43
C ARG A 109 -15.44 -13.34 -2.80
N ARG A 110 -16.27 -13.35 -3.85
CA ARG A 110 -15.86 -13.70 -5.21
C ARG A 110 -14.89 -12.68 -5.81
N PHE A 111 -15.16 -11.39 -5.64
CA PHE A 111 -14.29 -10.31 -6.11
C PHE A 111 -12.91 -10.38 -5.45
N LEU A 112 -12.85 -10.49 -4.12
CA LEU A 112 -11.61 -10.48 -3.36
C LEU A 112 -10.78 -11.75 -3.60
N LEU A 113 -11.42 -12.92 -3.73
CA LEU A 113 -10.73 -14.14 -4.14
C LEU A 113 -10.15 -14.01 -5.56
N ARG A 114 -10.86 -13.36 -6.48
CA ARG A 114 -10.34 -13.10 -7.81
C ARG A 114 -9.11 -12.19 -7.80
N LEU A 115 -9.05 -11.18 -6.92
CA LEU A 115 -7.83 -10.41 -6.72
C LEU A 115 -6.67 -11.30 -6.24
N ARG A 116 -6.92 -12.22 -5.31
CA ARG A 116 -5.90 -13.18 -4.86
C ARG A 116 -5.38 -14.07 -5.98
N GLU A 117 -6.26 -14.54 -6.86
CA GLU A 117 -5.88 -15.33 -8.05
C GLU A 117 -4.92 -14.55 -8.99
N HIS A 118 -4.98 -13.21 -8.98
CA HIS A 118 -4.06 -12.34 -9.72
C HIS A 118 -2.78 -11.98 -8.95
N GLY A 119 -2.55 -12.57 -7.77
CA GLY A 119 -1.33 -12.42 -6.98
C GLY A 119 -1.41 -11.39 -5.85
N TYR A 120 -2.56 -10.75 -5.62
CA TYR A 120 -2.73 -9.78 -4.54
C TYR A 120 -3.03 -10.51 -3.22
N GLN A 121 -2.00 -10.77 -2.41
CA GLN A 121 -2.11 -11.55 -1.16
C GLN A 121 -2.91 -10.86 -0.05
N GLN A 122 -3.10 -9.55 -0.13
CA GLN A 122 -3.79 -8.75 0.87
C GLN A 122 -4.85 -7.84 0.20
N PRO A 123 -5.90 -8.39 -0.41
CA PRO A 123 -6.92 -7.56 -1.03
C PRO A 123 -7.67 -6.75 0.03
N VAL A 124 -8.10 -5.54 -0.31
CA VAL A 124 -8.80 -4.65 0.63
C VAL A 124 -10.30 -4.69 0.38
N LEU A 125 -11.09 -4.77 1.45
CA LEU A 125 -12.52 -4.52 1.44
C LEU A 125 -12.80 -3.19 2.14
N TYR A 126 -13.25 -2.21 1.36
CA TYR A 126 -13.87 -1.00 1.86
C TYR A 126 -15.38 -1.15 1.97
N ALA A 127 -15.94 -0.74 3.11
CA ALA A 127 -17.35 -0.44 3.27
C ALA A 127 -17.62 0.32 4.58
N ASN A 128 -18.81 0.90 4.72
CA ASN A 128 -19.24 1.44 6.02
C ASN A 128 -19.47 0.32 7.06
N THR A 129 -19.43 0.69 8.35
CA THR A 129 -19.58 -0.27 9.46
C THR A 129 -20.88 -1.06 9.43
N SER A 130 -21.98 -0.50 8.90
CA SER A 130 -23.25 -1.24 8.75
C SER A 130 -23.15 -2.37 7.73
N MET A 131 -22.55 -2.10 6.56
CA MET A 131 -22.29 -3.11 5.54
C MET A 131 -21.34 -4.18 6.04
N LEU A 132 -20.19 -3.80 6.62
CA LEU A 132 -19.20 -4.74 7.16
C LEU A 132 -19.81 -5.70 8.20
N ASN A 133 -20.66 -5.17 9.10
CA ASN A 133 -21.39 -5.98 10.06
C ASN A 133 -22.43 -6.90 9.41
N GLY A 134 -23.27 -6.35 8.51
CA GLY A 134 -24.35 -7.12 7.91
C GLY A 134 -23.87 -8.21 6.95
N ILE A 135 -22.66 -8.08 6.40
CA ILE A 135 -22.02 -9.17 5.65
C ILE A 135 -21.11 -10.04 6.52
N GLN A 136 -20.90 -9.72 7.80
CA GLN A 136 -19.96 -10.37 8.71
C GLN A 136 -18.54 -10.47 8.12
N ALA A 137 -17.95 -9.33 7.75
CA ALA A 137 -16.68 -9.29 7.00
C ALA A 137 -15.54 -10.08 7.68
N TRP A 138 -15.48 -10.12 9.01
CA TRP A 138 -14.48 -10.88 9.78
C TRP A 138 -14.55 -12.41 9.60
N THR A 139 -15.64 -12.95 9.04
CA THR A 139 -15.78 -14.39 8.74
C THR A 139 -15.68 -14.69 7.24
N LEU A 140 -15.36 -13.70 6.40
CA LEU A 140 -15.16 -13.95 4.98
C LEU A 140 -13.97 -14.91 4.78
N PRO A 141 -14.13 -16.00 4.01
CA PRO A 141 -13.05 -16.96 3.77
C PRO A 141 -12.09 -16.42 2.69
N VAL A 142 -11.51 -15.25 2.94
CA VAL A 142 -10.54 -14.58 2.08
C VAL A 142 -9.27 -14.39 2.92
N PRO A 143 -8.24 -15.22 2.71
CA PRO A 143 -7.00 -15.08 3.48
C PRO A 143 -6.39 -13.69 3.28
N GLY A 144 -5.73 -13.15 4.31
CA GLY A 144 -5.04 -11.86 4.24
C GLY A 144 -5.95 -10.64 3.99
N LEU A 145 -7.27 -10.78 4.12
CA LEU A 145 -8.22 -9.69 3.90
C LEU A 145 -7.92 -8.49 4.80
N LEU A 146 -7.70 -7.33 4.18
CA LEU A 146 -7.60 -6.05 4.88
C LEU A 146 -8.96 -5.37 4.90
N VAL A 147 -9.38 -4.84 6.05
CA VAL A 147 -10.63 -4.10 6.18
C VAL A 147 -10.35 -2.61 6.23
N TRP A 148 -10.95 -1.87 5.31
CA TRP A 148 -11.00 -0.42 5.30
C TRP A 148 -12.42 0.01 5.71
N ALA A 149 -12.60 0.47 6.94
CA ALA A 149 -13.92 0.77 7.50
C ALA A 149 -14.25 2.26 7.39
N ALA A 150 -15.42 2.59 6.86
CA ALA A 150 -15.94 3.97 6.90
C ALA A 150 -16.82 4.18 8.14
N ASP A 151 -16.45 5.18 8.94
CA ASP A 151 -17.13 5.53 10.19
C ASP A 151 -16.90 7.00 10.55
N TYR A 152 -17.74 7.92 10.05
CA TYR A 152 -17.38 9.34 10.01
C TYR A 152 -17.44 10.15 11.31
N GLY A 153 -17.49 9.54 12.50
CA GLY A 153 -17.49 10.31 13.75
C GLY A 153 -18.41 11.54 13.78
N SER A 154 -17.80 12.69 14.15
CA SER A 154 -18.30 14.06 14.03
C SER A 154 -18.31 14.59 12.59
N ASN A 155 -17.49 14.00 11.71
CA ASN A 155 -17.30 14.35 10.31
C ASN A 155 -16.86 15.80 10.12
N ASP A 156 -15.85 16.21 10.89
CA ASP A 156 -15.26 17.56 10.87
C ASP A 156 -13.90 17.60 10.12
N GLY A 157 -13.26 16.45 9.93
CA GLY A 157 -11.99 16.32 9.20
C GLY A 157 -10.78 16.08 10.11
N ASP A 158 -10.96 16.13 11.42
CA ASP A 158 -9.95 15.80 12.41
C ASP A 158 -10.10 14.34 12.86
N TYR A 159 -9.00 13.75 13.35
CA TYR A 159 -9.00 12.40 13.89
C TYR A 159 -8.63 12.43 15.36
N ASP A 160 -9.53 11.97 16.22
CA ASP A 160 -9.30 11.95 17.66
C ASP A 160 -9.50 10.56 18.31
N GLN A 161 -9.36 10.53 19.64
CA GLN A 161 -9.51 9.31 20.41
C GLN A 161 -10.94 8.75 20.36
N GLU A 162 -11.95 9.61 20.29
CA GLU A 162 -13.36 9.24 20.25
C GLU A 162 -13.71 8.64 18.89
N ASP A 163 -13.15 9.12 17.77
CA ASP A 163 -13.30 8.48 16.46
C ASP A 163 -12.84 7.02 16.50
N ARG A 164 -11.67 6.79 17.11
CA ARG A 164 -11.11 5.44 17.29
C ARG A 164 -12.00 4.56 18.17
N ASP A 165 -12.46 5.09 19.30
CA ASP A 165 -13.25 4.33 20.26
C ASP A 165 -14.68 4.09 19.76
N ARG A 166 -15.22 5.00 18.95
CA ARG A 166 -16.48 4.83 18.24
C ARG A 166 -16.37 3.77 17.16
N LEU A 167 -15.33 3.79 16.34
CA LEU A 167 -15.10 2.72 15.35
C LEU A 167 -15.07 1.35 16.06
N ARG A 168 -14.30 1.21 17.14
CA ARG A 168 -14.23 -0.03 17.93
C ARG A 168 -15.58 -0.47 18.49
N ARG A 169 -16.44 0.47 18.91
CA ARG A 169 -17.81 0.15 19.36
C ARG A 169 -18.72 -0.28 18.22
N ARG A 170 -18.56 0.29 17.02
CA ARG A 170 -19.45 0.02 15.86
C ARG A 170 -19.00 -1.18 15.02
N TYR A 171 -17.71 -1.50 15.03
CA TYR A 171 -17.12 -2.64 14.36
C TYR A 171 -15.98 -3.20 15.22
N PRO A 172 -16.28 -4.09 16.19
CA PRO A 172 -15.32 -4.59 17.18
C PRO A 172 -14.41 -5.69 16.61
N HIS A 173 -13.88 -5.47 15.40
CA HIS A 173 -13.00 -6.39 14.70
C HIS A 173 -11.80 -5.62 14.14
N PRO A 174 -10.69 -6.32 13.86
CA PRO A 174 -9.62 -5.89 12.97
C PRO A 174 -10.01 -4.89 11.87
N VAL A 175 -9.40 -3.70 11.89
CA VAL A 175 -9.48 -2.68 10.83
C VAL A 175 -8.06 -2.26 10.47
N TRP A 176 -7.75 -2.26 9.18
CA TRP A 176 -6.47 -1.82 8.63
C TRP A 176 -6.45 -0.32 8.34
N MET A 177 -7.58 0.23 7.89
CA MET A 177 -7.71 1.65 7.59
C MET A 177 -9.10 2.16 7.96
N HIS A 178 -9.19 3.36 8.51
CA HIS A 178 -10.45 3.98 8.91
C HIS A 178 -10.68 5.26 8.13
N GLN A 179 -11.70 5.29 7.27
CA GLN A 179 -12.20 6.54 6.70
C GLN A 179 -13.04 7.24 7.76
N TYR A 180 -12.44 8.25 8.41
CA TYR A 180 -13.01 8.90 9.58
C TYR A 180 -13.73 10.21 9.25
N SER A 181 -13.52 10.77 8.07
CA SER A 181 -14.26 11.95 7.62
C SER A 181 -14.27 12.08 6.09
N SER A 182 -15.35 12.65 5.59
CA SER A 182 -15.54 13.06 4.18
C SER A 182 -15.38 14.56 3.96
N THR A 183 -15.02 15.30 5.01
CA THR A 183 -14.90 16.76 5.00
C THR A 183 -13.48 17.22 5.28
N GLY A 184 -12.49 16.35 5.14
CA GLY A 184 -11.09 16.67 5.34
C GLY A 184 -10.64 17.87 4.52
N ARG A 185 -9.61 18.57 5.00
CA ARG A 185 -8.95 19.68 4.33
C ARG A 185 -7.47 19.38 4.21
N VAL A 186 -7.02 19.11 2.99
CA VAL A 186 -5.63 18.74 2.71
C VAL A 186 -5.04 19.77 1.75
N PRO A 187 -3.88 20.39 2.09
CA PRO A 187 -3.16 21.26 1.16
C PRO A 187 -3.01 20.64 -0.23
N GLY A 188 -3.34 21.41 -1.27
CA GLY A 188 -3.35 20.95 -2.66
C GLY A 188 -4.72 20.50 -3.18
N ILE A 189 -5.71 20.33 -2.29
CA ILE A 189 -7.11 20.04 -2.63
C ILE A 189 -7.97 21.16 -2.06
N PRO A 190 -8.53 22.06 -2.89
CA PRO A 190 -9.33 23.19 -2.40
C PRO A 190 -10.63 22.79 -1.71
N GLY A 191 -11.19 21.63 -2.08
CA GLY A 191 -12.47 21.13 -1.58
C GLY A 191 -12.36 20.15 -0.42
N ASN A 192 -13.48 19.51 -0.11
CA ASN A 192 -13.51 18.37 0.79
C ASN A 192 -12.75 17.19 0.18
N VAL A 193 -12.03 16.44 1.02
CA VAL A 193 -11.44 15.16 0.65
C VAL A 193 -11.70 14.14 1.75
N ASP A 194 -11.92 12.90 1.34
CA ASP A 194 -12.04 11.77 2.26
C ASP A 194 -10.67 11.49 2.90
N VAL A 195 -10.64 11.51 4.23
CA VAL A 195 -9.43 11.34 5.02
C VAL A 195 -9.49 10.07 5.85
N ASN A 196 -8.35 9.41 5.92
CA ASN A 196 -8.21 8.06 6.41
C ASN A 196 -7.08 7.96 7.43
N GLU A 197 -7.29 7.15 8.45
CA GLU A 197 -6.26 6.80 9.41
C GLU A 197 -5.82 5.35 9.18
N LEU A 198 -4.54 5.16 8.84
CA LEU A 198 -3.97 3.84 8.62
C LEU A 198 -3.48 3.23 9.94
N PHE A 199 -4.12 2.15 10.35
CA PHE A 199 -3.69 1.32 11.46
C PHE A 199 -2.75 0.25 10.93
N ALA A 200 -1.45 0.44 11.16
CA ALA A 200 -0.44 -0.56 10.82
C ALA A 200 -0.63 -1.91 11.57
N ASP A 201 -1.56 -1.97 12.51
CA ASP A 201 -1.68 -3.01 13.52
C ASP A 201 -3.02 -3.73 13.39
N ILE A 202 -3.01 -4.88 12.71
CA ILE A 202 -4.10 -5.85 12.79
C ILE A 202 -3.68 -6.96 13.76
N GLN A 203 -3.67 -6.59 15.04
CA GLN A 203 -3.63 -7.39 16.29
C GLN A 203 -2.63 -8.57 16.40
N GLU A 204 -1.63 -8.34 17.24
CA GLU A 204 -1.05 -9.19 18.29
C GLU A 204 -1.46 -10.68 18.33
N GLU A 205 -0.58 -11.54 17.82
CA GLU A 205 -0.12 -12.73 18.55
C GLU A 205 1.41 -12.89 18.33
N ASP A 206 2.13 -12.83 19.46
CA ASP A 206 3.54 -13.11 19.72
C ASP A 206 4.68 -12.45 18.92
N THR A 207 5.33 -11.55 19.67
CA THR A 207 6.72 -11.05 19.62
C THR A 207 7.04 -9.85 18.72
N VAL A 208 7.46 -8.77 19.41
CA VAL A 208 7.97 -7.46 18.97
C VAL A 208 6.92 -6.34 19.01
N SER A 209 7.10 -5.39 19.93
CA SER A 209 6.19 -4.28 20.15
C SER A 209 6.37 -3.19 19.09
N TRP A 210 5.26 -2.59 18.64
CA TRP A 210 5.22 -1.54 17.61
C TRP A 210 5.91 -0.21 17.99
N THR A 211 6.36 -0.08 19.24
CA THR A 211 7.19 1.04 19.72
C THR A 211 8.67 0.70 19.83
N ASP A 212 9.06 -0.55 19.55
CA ASP A 212 10.44 -0.98 19.66
C ASP A 212 11.26 -0.32 18.54
N ARG A 213 12.12 0.61 18.96
CA ARG A 213 13.11 1.23 18.08
C ARG A 213 14.17 0.17 17.80
N ILE A 214 14.16 -0.39 16.60
CA ILE A 214 15.19 -1.35 16.19
C ILE A 214 16.41 -0.54 15.75
N PRO A 215 17.54 -0.60 16.46
CA PRO A 215 18.72 0.14 16.08
C PRO A 215 19.32 -0.48 14.82
N PHE A 216 19.41 0.32 13.75
CA PHE A 216 20.24 0.01 12.61
C PHE A 216 21.60 0.70 12.80
N THR A 217 22.63 -0.07 13.09
CA THR A 217 24.00 0.43 13.16
C THR A 217 24.60 0.37 11.77
N ALA A 218 24.81 1.53 11.16
CA ALA A 218 25.56 1.65 9.92
C ALA A 218 27.03 1.20 10.13
N PRO A 219 27.76 0.80 9.08
CA PRO A 219 29.14 0.30 9.20
C PRO A 219 30.14 1.31 9.77
N ASP A 220 29.79 2.60 9.82
CA ASP A 220 30.54 3.69 10.44
C ASP A 220 30.24 3.85 11.94
N GLY A 221 29.35 3.02 12.50
CA GLY A 221 28.93 3.02 13.89
C GLY A 221 27.72 3.91 14.19
N ASN A 222 27.17 4.62 13.19
CA ASN A 222 26.01 5.48 13.42
C ASN A 222 24.72 4.65 13.56
N VAL A 223 24.03 4.84 14.67
CA VAL A 223 22.76 4.14 14.95
C VAL A 223 21.59 5.00 14.51
N THR A 224 20.89 4.56 13.47
CA THR A 224 19.61 5.16 13.04
C THR A 224 18.47 4.26 13.49
N ASN A 225 17.42 4.84 14.06
CA ASN A 225 16.28 4.08 14.57
C ASN A 225 15.13 4.18 13.57
N PHE A 226 14.66 3.04 13.08
CA PHE A 226 13.49 2.97 12.19
C PHE A 226 12.33 2.30 12.91
N THR A 227 11.11 2.68 12.53
CA THR A 227 9.87 1.99 12.96
C THR A 227 9.58 0.80 12.05
N ALA A 228 8.88 -0.22 12.57
CA ALA A 228 8.48 -1.39 11.79
C ALA A 228 7.59 -1.04 10.57
N ALA A 229 6.80 0.04 10.68
CA ALA A 229 5.94 0.54 9.60
C ALA A 229 6.74 1.11 8.42
N GLU A 230 7.84 1.82 8.67
CA GLU A 230 8.72 2.35 7.61
C GLU A 230 9.39 1.21 6.83
N ARG A 231 9.69 0.09 7.49
CA ARG A 231 10.35 -1.05 6.85
C ARG A 231 9.40 -1.90 5.99
N LEU A 232 8.12 -2.01 6.35
CA LEU A 232 7.13 -2.79 5.58
C LEU A 232 6.74 -2.07 4.28
N VAL A 233 6.57 -0.74 4.34
CA VAL A 233 6.35 0.11 3.16
C VAL A 233 7.55 0.02 2.20
N TRP A 234 8.77 -0.01 2.75
CA TRP A 234 10.00 -0.20 1.97
C TRP A 234 10.10 -1.60 1.35
N THR A 235 9.81 -2.66 2.10
CA THR A 235 10.00 -4.05 1.61
C THR A 235 9.02 -4.40 0.47
N ASN A 236 7.78 -3.91 0.54
CA ASN A 236 6.79 -4.08 -0.52
C ASN A 236 7.14 -3.25 -1.77
N TYR A 237 7.74 -2.09 -1.59
CA TYR A 237 8.23 -1.26 -2.70
C TYR A 237 9.34 -1.94 -3.52
N TYR A 238 10.26 -2.67 -2.87
CA TYR A 238 11.33 -3.39 -3.60
C TYR A 238 10.92 -4.76 -4.17
N ALA A 239 9.97 -5.45 -3.56
CA ALA A 239 9.47 -6.73 -4.06
C ALA A 239 8.77 -6.62 -5.44
N GLY A 240 8.25 -5.43 -5.77
CA GLY A 240 7.70 -5.12 -7.10
C GLY A 240 8.74 -4.82 -8.19
N LEU A 241 10.00 -4.56 -7.81
CA LEU A 241 11.05 -4.10 -8.73
C LEU A 241 11.96 -5.23 -9.27
N ILE A 242 11.95 -6.42 -8.67
CA ILE A 242 12.91 -7.50 -8.99
C ILE A 242 12.20 -8.85 -9.22
N PRO A 243 12.07 -9.31 -10.48
CA PRO A 243 11.53 -10.63 -10.79
C PRO A 243 12.39 -11.75 -10.19
N GLY A 244 11.79 -12.64 -9.40
CA GLY A 244 12.44 -13.80 -8.77
C GLY A 244 12.56 -13.75 -7.25
N LEU A 245 12.52 -12.56 -6.64
CA LEU A 245 12.55 -12.40 -5.18
C LEU A 245 11.24 -12.90 -4.53
N HIS A 246 10.13 -12.72 -5.25
CA HIS A 246 8.77 -13.08 -4.81
C HIS A 246 8.62 -14.58 -4.50
N ALA A 247 9.24 -15.47 -5.29
CA ALA A 247 9.15 -16.92 -5.08
C ALA A 247 9.95 -17.37 -3.85
N SER A 248 11.14 -16.79 -3.63
CA SER A 248 11.99 -17.10 -2.47
C SER A 248 11.39 -16.56 -1.18
N VAL A 249 10.85 -15.35 -1.19
CA VAL A 249 10.15 -14.75 -0.03
C VAL A 249 8.90 -15.55 0.33
N ASN A 250 8.13 -16.01 -0.66
CA ASN A 250 6.96 -16.86 -0.41
C ASN A 250 7.34 -18.27 0.10
N ALA A 251 8.44 -18.86 -0.39
CA ALA A 251 8.94 -20.15 0.10
C ALA A 251 9.48 -20.06 1.54
N LEU A 252 10.11 -18.94 1.90
CA LEU A 252 10.57 -18.65 3.26
C LEU A 252 9.41 -18.39 4.22
N ALA A 253 8.38 -17.66 3.78
CA ALA A 253 7.16 -17.45 4.56
C ALA A 253 6.39 -18.78 4.80
N ALA A 254 6.38 -19.69 3.83
CA ALA A 254 5.81 -21.03 4.00
C ALA A 254 6.60 -21.89 4.99
N ALA A 255 7.93 -21.90 4.91
CA ALA A 255 8.79 -22.65 5.85
C ALA A 255 8.73 -22.12 7.30
N MET A 256 8.41 -20.84 7.49
CA MET A 256 8.12 -20.27 8.81
C MET A 256 6.77 -20.73 9.37
N ALA A 257 5.74 -20.81 8.52
CA ALA A 257 4.41 -21.23 8.93
C ALA A 257 4.36 -22.71 9.36
N ASP A 258 5.24 -23.54 8.79
CA ASP A 258 5.38 -24.96 9.13
C ASP A 258 6.32 -25.21 10.33
N GLY A 259 6.98 -24.17 10.86
CA GLY A 259 7.87 -24.24 12.03
C GLY A 259 9.28 -24.77 11.74
N ASP A 260 9.65 -24.90 10.47
CA ASP A 260 10.91 -25.53 10.03
C ASP A 260 12.15 -24.63 10.15
N LEU A 261 11.98 -23.31 10.29
CA LEU A 261 13.09 -22.34 10.35
C LEU A 261 12.84 -21.26 11.40
N SER A 262 13.88 -20.94 12.18
CA SER A 262 13.83 -19.82 13.13
C SER A 262 13.83 -18.47 12.41
N PRO A 263 13.26 -17.41 13.01
CA PRO A 263 13.27 -16.06 12.44
C PRO A 263 14.67 -15.57 12.03
N ASP A 264 15.70 -15.90 12.82
CA ASP A 264 17.09 -15.54 12.52
C ASP A 264 17.65 -16.30 11.30
N ALA A 265 17.29 -17.58 11.13
CA ALA A 265 17.69 -18.39 9.98
C ALA A 265 16.99 -17.91 8.69
N VAL A 266 15.77 -17.41 8.81
CA VAL A 266 15.02 -16.79 7.72
C VAL A 266 15.66 -15.46 7.33
N LEU A 267 15.99 -14.61 8.31
CA LEU A 267 16.66 -13.33 8.07
C LEU A 267 18.00 -13.52 7.38
N GLN A 268 18.77 -14.53 7.78
CA GLN A 268 20.03 -14.87 7.13
C GLN A 268 19.83 -15.37 5.69
N ARG A 269 18.77 -16.15 5.43
CA ARG A 269 18.45 -16.64 4.07
C ARG A 269 17.85 -15.57 3.17
N VAL A 270 17.09 -14.63 3.71
CA VAL A 270 16.62 -13.43 2.98
C VAL A 270 17.83 -12.57 2.62
N ASP A 271 18.75 -12.32 3.56
CA ASP A 271 19.99 -11.59 3.29
C ASP A 271 20.84 -12.30 2.22
N THR A 272 20.98 -13.63 2.31
CA THR A 272 21.67 -14.44 1.29
C THR A 272 20.94 -14.41 -0.06
N ALA A 273 19.62 -14.55 -0.11
CA ALA A 273 18.85 -14.51 -1.36
C ALA A 273 18.89 -13.12 -2.02
N VAL A 274 18.91 -12.05 -1.21
CA VAL A 274 19.13 -10.67 -1.66
C VAL A 274 20.56 -10.49 -2.20
N ARG A 275 21.56 -11.11 -1.57
CA ARG A 275 22.96 -11.12 -2.05
C ARG A 275 23.16 -11.98 -3.30
N GLU A 276 22.43 -13.09 -3.44
CA GLU A 276 22.54 -14.06 -4.53
C GLU A 276 21.67 -13.71 -5.75
N SER A 277 20.61 -12.91 -5.60
CA SER A 277 19.68 -12.50 -6.68
C SER A 277 20.22 -11.38 -7.60
N THR A 278 21.47 -11.58 -8.02
CA THR A 278 22.10 -11.16 -9.29
C THR A 278 22.85 -9.83 -9.35
N ALA A 279 24.18 -9.95 -9.47
CA ALA A 279 25.10 -8.92 -9.96
C ALA A 279 24.67 -8.29 -11.31
N GLN A 280 23.79 -8.94 -12.06
CA GLN A 280 23.27 -8.49 -13.35
C GLN A 280 22.22 -7.37 -13.22
N ALA A 281 21.33 -7.42 -12.22
CA ALA A 281 20.28 -6.41 -12.00
C ALA A 281 20.86 -5.10 -11.44
N VAL A 282 21.87 -5.19 -10.57
CA VAL A 282 22.59 -4.03 -10.03
C VAL A 282 23.25 -3.24 -11.16
N THR A 283 23.90 -3.94 -12.10
CA THR A 283 24.66 -3.31 -13.18
C THR A 283 23.75 -2.75 -14.29
N GLY A 284 22.62 -3.41 -14.58
CA GLY A 284 21.74 -3.05 -15.69
C GLY A 284 20.66 -2.00 -15.40
N SER A 285 20.18 -1.92 -14.15
CA SER A 285 19.00 -1.10 -13.83
C SER A 285 19.21 -0.15 -12.64
N VAL A 286 19.89 -0.62 -11.60
CA VAL A 286 20.06 0.16 -10.36
C VAL A 286 21.12 1.25 -10.53
N LEU A 287 22.29 0.92 -11.09
CA LEU A 287 23.36 1.92 -11.28
C LEU A 287 22.98 3.06 -12.23
N PRO A 288 22.29 2.83 -13.37
CA PRO A 288 21.80 3.93 -14.22
C PRO A 288 20.81 4.86 -13.50
N ALA A 289 19.89 4.32 -12.70
CA ALA A 289 18.95 5.12 -11.92
C ALA A 289 19.65 5.92 -10.82
N LEU A 290 20.62 5.29 -10.12
CA LEU A 290 21.42 5.97 -9.11
C LEU A 290 22.26 7.11 -9.71
N ARG A 291 22.84 6.89 -10.90
CA ARG A 291 23.57 7.93 -11.64
C ARG A 291 22.70 9.13 -11.97
N ALA A 292 21.49 8.90 -12.45
CA ALA A 292 20.56 9.97 -12.79
C ALA A 292 20.23 10.82 -11.55
N VAL A 293 19.95 10.18 -10.40
CA VAL A 293 19.65 10.87 -9.14
C VAL A 293 20.86 11.63 -8.61
N VAL A 294 22.06 11.02 -8.60
CA VAL A 294 23.27 11.68 -8.09
C VAL A 294 23.68 12.85 -8.98
N ALA A 295 23.54 12.73 -10.31
CA ALA A 295 23.80 13.81 -11.25
C ALA A 295 22.78 14.96 -11.09
N GLU A 296 21.50 14.65 -10.87
CA GLU A 296 20.46 15.65 -10.60
C GLU A 296 20.73 16.43 -9.30
N VAL A 297 21.16 15.71 -8.25
CA VAL A 297 21.42 16.32 -6.93
C VAL A 297 22.70 17.15 -6.92
N LEU A 298 23.75 16.72 -7.64
CA LEU A 298 25.04 17.40 -7.63
C LEU A 298 25.18 18.45 -8.74
N GLY A 299 24.31 18.42 -9.76
CA GLY A 299 24.40 19.31 -10.93
C GLY A 299 25.47 18.85 -11.93
N GLU A 300 25.29 19.22 -13.21
CA GLU A 300 26.09 18.72 -14.33
C GLU A 300 27.60 19.05 -14.22
N ASP A 301 27.96 20.14 -13.54
CA ASP A 301 29.35 20.57 -13.33
C ASP A 301 30.15 19.64 -12.39
N ASN A 302 29.47 18.75 -11.65
CA ASN A 302 30.08 17.85 -10.66
C ASN A 302 30.08 16.36 -11.11
N ALA A 303 30.00 16.12 -12.42
CA ALA A 303 29.88 14.78 -13.01
C ALA A 303 30.99 13.79 -12.56
N GLU A 304 32.22 14.28 -12.36
CA GLU A 304 33.35 13.44 -11.93
C GLU A 304 33.21 12.98 -10.46
N GLN A 305 32.69 13.85 -9.59
CA GLN A 305 32.32 13.49 -8.21
C GLN A 305 31.09 12.59 -8.16
N ALA A 306 30.10 12.82 -9.01
CA ALA A 306 28.93 11.97 -9.14
C ALA A 306 29.30 10.53 -9.53
N GLU A 307 30.17 10.37 -10.54
CA GLU A 307 30.66 9.05 -10.96
C GLU A 307 31.57 8.39 -9.91
N ALA A 308 32.36 9.15 -9.16
CA ALA A 308 33.15 8.62 -8.05
C ALA A 308 32.27 8.05 -6.92
N ILE A 309 31.19 8.75 -6.58
CA ILE A 309 30.21 8.32 -5.56
C ILE A 309 29.46 7.07 -6.03
N VAL A 310 28.96 7.08 -7.27
CA VAL A 310 28.27 5.92 -7.87
C VAL A 310 29.20 4.71 -7.95
N SER A 311 30.46 4.89 -8.35
CA SER A 311 31.44 3.81 -8.45
C SER A 311 31.81 3.23 -7.08
N ALA A 312 31.93 4.08 -6.05
CA ALA A 312 32.16 3.63 -4.68
C ALA A 312 30.97 2.84 -4.12
N LEU A 313 29.73 3.25 -4.43
CA LEU A 313 28.51 2.54 -4.07
C LEU A 313 28.39 1.21 -4.82
N ALA A 314 28.70 1.19 -6.13
CA ALA A 314 28.73 -0.02 -6.95
C ALA A 314 29.75 -1.05 -6.44
N ALA A 315 30.93 -0.60 -6.00
CA ALA A 315 31.97 -1.46 -5.44
C ALA A 315 31.55 -2.10 -4.10
N ARG A 316 30.71 -1.41 -3.31
CA ARG A 316 30.15 -1.91 -2.04
C ARG A 316 28.97 -2.86 -2.21
N LEU A 317 28.34 -2.85 -3.38
CA LEU A 317 27.23 -3.74 -3.75
C LEU A 317 27.71 -5.04 -4.43
N LYS A 318 28.99 -5.16 -4.77
CA LYS A 318 29.56 -6.44 -5.20
C LYS A 318 29.70 -7.36 -3.98
N PRO A 319 29.34 -8.65 -4.07
CA PRO A 319 29.68 -9.59 -3.01
C PRO A 319 31.19 -9.63 -2.86
N THR A 320 31.69 -9.49 -1.63
CA THR A 320 33.08 -9.85 -1.32
C THR A 320 33.26 -11.33 -1.61
N ALA A 321 34.28 -11.66 -2.38
CA ALA A 321 34.66 -13.03 -2.72
C ALA A 321 34.93 -13.89 -1.48
#